data_AF-A0A645HCJ0-F1
#
_entry.id   AF-A0A645HCJ0-F1
#
_cell.length_a   1.000
_cell.length_b   1.000
_cell.length_c   1.000
_cell.angle_alpha   90.00
_cell.angle_beta   90.00
_cell.angle_gamma   90.00
#
_symmetry.space_group_name_H-M   'P 1'
#
loop_
_entity.id
_entity.type
_entity.pdbx_description
1 polymer ?
#
loop_
_entity_poly.entity_id
_entity_poly.type
_entity_poly.pdbx_seq_one_letter_code
_entity_poly.pdbx_strand_id
1 'polypeptide(L)' 'MLLEGKLPLTMGGGIGQSRLCMLILQKAHIGEVQVSVWDDATLDTCKKAGIAIL' A
#
# COMPACT_ATOMS: atom_id res chain seq x y z
N MET A 1 5.45 31.78 2.29
CA MET A 1 5.15 30.98 3.51
C MET A 1 6.38 30.30 4.11
N LEU A 2 7.09 29.40 3.40
CA LEU A 2 8.27 28.71 3.96
C LEU A 2 9.45 29.66 4.22
N LEU A 3 9.90 30.39 3.19
CA LEU A 3 11.03 31.35 3.31
C LEU A 3 10.69 32.57 4.18
N GLU A 4 9.41 32.90 4.30
CA GLU A 4 8.90 33.95 5.21
C GLU A 4 8.84 33.48 6.68
N GLY A 5 9.25 32.25 7.00
CA GLY A 5 9.23 31.72 8.36
C GLY A 5 7.83 31.45 8.93
N LYS A 6 6.79 31.39 8.07
CA LYS A 6 5.39 31.19 8.50
C LYS A 6 5.02 29.73 8.77
N LEU A 7 5.93 28.78 8.51
CA LEU A 7 5.73 27.36 8.79
C LEU A 7 6.65 26.94 9.96
N PRO A 8 6.14 26.15 10.93
CA PRO A 8 6.97 25.66 12.02
C PRO A 8 7.99 24.62 11.52
N LEU A 9 9.10 24.48 12.26
CA LEU A 9 10.01 23.36 12.06
C LEU A 9 9.30 22.07 12.48
N THR A 10 9.29 21.08 11.59
CA THR A 10 8.61 19.79 11.83
C THR A 10 9.52 18.64 11.43
N MET A 11 9.34 17.50 12.11
CA MET A 11 9.81 16.20 11.64
C MET A 11 8.58 15.40 11.25
N GLY A 12 8.51 15.01 9.98
CA GLY A 12 7.39 14.25 9.43
C GLY A 12 7.75 12.78 9.19
N GLY A 13 6.72 11.98 8.96
CA GLY A 13 6.85 10.59 8.55
C GLY A 13 5.55 10.06 7.95
N GLY A 14 5.63 8.89 7.34
CA GLY A 14 4.47 8.18 6.79
C GLY A 14 4.64 6.68 6.95
N ILE A 15 3.58 6.01 7.36
CA ILE A 15 3.53 4.55 7.46
C ILE A 15 2.53 4.05 6.43
N GLY A 16 2.97 3.15 5.55
CA GLY A 16 2.09 2.58 4.52
C GLY A 16 1.09 1.62 5.14
N GLN A 17 -0.16 2.05 5.31
CA GLN A 17 -1.23 1.26 5.94
C GLN A 17 -1.36 -0.14 5.33
N SER A 18 -1.61 -0.25 4.02
CA SER A 18 -1.79 -1.54 3.36
C SER A 18 -0.54 -2.41 3.38
N ARG A 19 0.66 -1.80 3.31
CA ARG A 19 1.94 -2.53 3.44
C ARG A 19 2.13 -3.09 4.85
N LEU A 20 1.77 -2.33 5.87
CA LEU A 20 1.78 -2.79 7.26
C LEU A 20 0.79 -3.93 7.47
N CYS A 21 -0.44 -3.81 6.95
CA CYS A 21 -1.44 -4.88 7.00
C CYS A 21 -0.96 -6.15 6.28
N MET A 22 -0.41 -6.01 5.07
CA MET A 22 0.13 -7.13 4.28
C MET A 22 1.24 -7.88 5.05
N LEU A 23 2.14 -7.14 5.70
CA LEU A 23 3.21 -7.71 6.53
C LEU A 23 2.65 -8.45 7.76
N ILE A 24 1.80 -7.80 8.55
CA ILE A 24 1.26 -8.37 9.80
C ILE A 24 0.39 -9.60 9.53
N LEU A 25 -0.41 -9.57 8.47
CA LEU A 25 -1.30 -10.65 8.08
C LEU A 25 -0.63 -11.70 7.18
N GLN A 26 0.67 -11.54 6.91
CA GLN A 26 1.47 -12.41 6.04
C GLN A 26 0.81 -12.69 4.68
N LYS A 27 0.26 -11.63 4.07
CA LYS A 27 -0.37 -11.70 2.74
C LYS A 27 0.71 -11.69 1.66
N ALA A 28 0.47 -12.43 0.59
CA ALA A 28 1.38 -12.57 -0.54
C ALA A 28 1.30 -11.39 -1.51
N HIS A 29 0.15 -10.71 -1.58
CA HIS A 29 -0.06 -9.54 -2.42
C HIS A 29 -0.81 -8.43 -1.69
N ILE A 30 -0.46 -7.16 -1.95
CA ILE A 30 -1.08 -6.00 -1.29
C ILE A 30 -2.56 -5.86 -1.62
N GLY A 31 -2.97 -6.37 -2.79
CA GLY A 31 -4.38 -6.41 -3.20
C GLY A 31 -5.26 -7.32 -2.33
N GLU A 32 -4.69 -8.19 -1.49
CA GLU A 32 -5.47 -8.97 -0.51
C GLU A 32 -6.00 -8.11 0.66
N VAL A 33 -5.46 -6.90 0.84
CA VAL A 33 -5.82 -5.98 1.93
C VAL A 33 -6.23 -4.59 1.43
N GLN A 34 -6.17 -4.35 0.13
CA GLN A 34 -6.47 -3.06 -0.49
C GLN A 34 -7.19 -3.26 -1.82
N VAL A 35 -8.35 -2.62 -1.97
CA VAL A 35 -9.07 -2.53 -3.24
C VAL A 35 -8.32 -1.61 -4.20
N SER A 36 -7.98 -2.11 -5.37
CA SER A 36 -7.26 -1.36 -6.40
C SER A 36 -7.50 -1.96 -7.78
N VAL A 37 -7.06 -1.26 -8.81
CA VAL A 37 -6.96 -1.81 -10.16
C VAL A 37 -5.63 -2.52 -10.35
N TRP A 38 -5.65 -3.62 -11.10
CA TRP A 38 -4.50 -4.44 -11.47
C TRP A 38 -4.67 -4.88 -12.93
N ASP A 39 -3.56 -5.09 -13.64
CA ASP A 39 -3.61 -5.62 -15.00
C ASP A 39 -3.99 -7.12 -15.01
N ASP A 40 -4.44 -7.59 -16.18
CA ASP A 40 -4.89 -8.97 -16.36
C ASP A 40 -3.80 -10.00 -16.05
N ALA A 41 -2.54 -9.71 -16.37
CA ALA A 41 -1.43 -10.64 -16.10
C ALA A 41 -1.20 -10.80 -14.59
N THR A 42 -1.31 -9.71 -13.82
CA THR A 42 -1.25 -9.71 -12.36
C THR A 42 -2.42 -10.50 -11.76
N LEU A 43 -3.65 -10.27 -12.23
CA LEU A 43 -4.83 -10.98 -11.76
C LEU A 43 -4.74 -12.49 -12.05
N ASP A 44 -4.32 -12.86 -13.26
CA ASP A 44 -4.14 -14.26 -13.65
C ASP A 44 -3.05 -14.95 -12.82
N THR A 45 -1.95 -14.27 -12.54
CA THR A 45 -0.86 -14.80 -11.72
C THR A 45 -1.32 -15.03 -10.28
N CYS A 46 -2.02 -14.05 -9.68
CA CYS A 46 -2.57 -14.17 -8.33
C CYS A 46 -3.59 -15.32 -8.25
N LYS A 47 -4.49 -15.41 -9.23
CA LYS A 47 -5.50 -16.48 -9.31
C LYS A 47 -4.86 -17.86 -9.42
N LYS A 48 -3.83 -18.03 -10.26
CA LYS A 48 -3.08 -19.29 -10.39
C LYS A 48 -2.35 -19.69 -9.10
N ALA A 49 -1.90 -18.70 -8.33
CA ALA A 49 -1.26 -18.91 -7.03
C ALA A 49 -2.26 -19.08 -5.87
N GLY A 50 -3.57 -19.05 -6.12
CA GLY A 50 -4.60 -19.13 -5.08
C GLY A 50 -4.71 -17.87 -4.20
N ILE A 51 -4.20 -16.74 -4.68
CA ILE A 51 -4.22 -15.44 -3.99
C ILE A 51 -5.49 -14.68 -4.38
N ALA A 52 -6.32 -14.35 -3.39
CA ALA A 52 -7.58 -13.62 -3.60
C ALA A 52 -7.38 -12.11 -3.45
N ILE A 53 -7.56 -11.37 -4.55
CA ILE A 53 -7.46 -9.90 -4.59
C ILE A 53 -8.85 -9.27 -4.38
N LEU A 54 -8.90 -8.16 -3.63
CA LEU A 54 -10.11 -7.35 -3.34
C LEU A 54 -10.40 -6.29 -4.41
#